data_AF-A0A661S0V1-F1
#
_entry.id   AF-A0A661S0V1-F1
#
_cell.length_a   1.000
_cell.length_b   1.000
_cell.length_c   1.000
_cell.angle_alpha   90.00
_cell.angle_beta   90.00
_cell.angle_gamma   90.00
#
_symmetry.space_group_name_H-M   'P 1'
#
loop_
_entity.id
_entity.type
_entity.pdbx_description
1 polymer ?
#
loop_
_entity_poly.entity_id
_entity_poly.type
_entity_poly.pdbx_seq_one_letter_code
_entity_poly.pdbx_strand_id
1 'polypeptide(L)'
;MKADTDKTRRRVNMEKFADKLEDMFQEKLLVYKELKKVLEQEKNYITDIDVDSLWKMTDRKKQLASEIEQIRGRILCLLEENNVSLNMRLKIFNLSHIINGLPLSPNIKSGLKKVKVKLDIIKEDLAGLAAGNKQYTNEYLSVINGIFVTITGSKNRELYTNAGMVLEDKAKKYLIRAEV
;
A
#
# COMPACT_ATOMS: atom_id res chain seq x y z
N MET A 1 -19.36 38.54 -27.31
CA MET A 1 -19.15 38.60 -25.84
C MET A 1 -19.56 37.33 -25.09
N LYS A 2 -20.73 36.70 -25.32
CA LYS A 2 -21.15 35.48 -24.57
C LYS A 2 -20.23 34.24 -24.72
N ALA A 3 -19.65 34.02 -25.90
CA ALA A 3 -18.78 32.87 -26.18
C ALA A 3 -17.43 32.93 -25.44
N ASP A 4 -16.90 34.14 -25.21
CA ASP A 4 -15.62 34.35 -24.53
C ASP A 4 -15.74 34.15 -23.02
N THR A 5 -16.87 34.54 -22.44
CA THR A 5 -17.21 34.31 -21.04
C THR A 5 -17.45 32.82 -20.72
N ASP A 6 -18.05 32.04 -21.64
CA ASP A 6 -18.26 30.60 -21.43
C ASP A 6 -16.95 29.80 -21.54
N LYS A 7 -16.10 30.14 -22.52
CA LYS A 7 -14.77 29.52 -22.67
C LYS A 7 -13.86 29.79 -21.46
N THR A 8 -13.87 31.01 -20.94
CA THR A 8 -13.11 31.39 -19.75
C THR A 8 -13.63 30.67 -18.50
N ARG A 9 -14.94 30.56 -18.33
CA ARG A 9 -15.56 29.84 -17.21
C ARG A 9 -15.24 28.35 -17.21
N ARG A 10 -15.29 27.70 -18.39
CA ARG A 10 -14.92 26.28 -18.54
C ARG A 10 -13.45 26.02 -18.22
N ARG A 11 -12.55 26.93 -18.62
CA ARG A 11 -11.12 26.84 -18.33
C ARG A 11 -10.84 26.92 -16.82
N VAL A 12 -11.45 27.88 -16.13
CA VAL A 12 -11.32 28.03 -14.66
C VAL A 12 -11.85 26.80 -13.92
N ASN A 13 -12.94 26.17 -14.39
CA ASN A 13 -13.45 24.95 -13.78
C ASN A 13 -12.50 23.76 -13.96
N MET A 14 -11.84 23.62 -15.12
CA MET A 14 -10.89 22.54 -15.38
C MET A 14 -9.57 22.69 -14.61
N GLU A 15 -9.14 23.94 -14.38
CA GLU A 15 -7.96 24.23 -13.53
C GLU A 15 -8.26 23.84 -12.08
N LYS A 16 -9.40 24.28 -11.51
CA LYS A 16 -9.81 23.87 -10.15
C LYS A 16 -10.00 22.37 -9.98
N PHE A 17 -10.49 21.70 -11.02
CA PHE A 17 -10.58 20.24 -11.04
C PHE A 17 -9.19 19.59 -10.97
N ALA A 18 -8.23 20.10 -11.75
CA ALA A 18 -6.88 19.58 -11.75
C ALA A 18 -6.15 19.82 -10.42
N ASP A 19 -6.35 20.98 -9.80
CA ASP A 19 -5.78 21.30 -8.48
C ASP A 19 -6.27 20.30 -7.42
N LYS A 20 -7.59 20.05 -7.35
CA LYS A 20 -8.16 19.04 -6.44
C LYS A 20 -7.61 17.63 -6.70
N LEU A 21 -7.41 17.28 -7.97
CA LEU A 21 -6.85 15.99 -8.34
C LEU A 21 -5.38 15.88 -7.91
N GLU A 22 -4.61 16.96 -8.06
CA GLU A 22 -3.23 17.04 -7.59
C GLU A 22 -3.16 16.90 -6.06
N ASP A 23 -4.01 17.59 -5.32
CA ASP A 23 -4.10 17.49 -3.86
C ASP A 23 -4.35 16.03 -3.42
N MET A 24 -5.27 15.32 -4.07
CA MET A 24 -5.53 13.90 -3.78
C MET A 24 -4.31 13.01 -4.12
N PHE A 25 -3.53 13.34 -5.15
CA PHE A 25 -2.31 12.59 -5.45
C PHE A 25 -1.21 12.87 -4.41
N GLN A 26 -1.11 14.10 -3.92
CA GLN A 26 -0.19 14.47 -2.85
C GLN A 26 -0.58 13.80 -1.53
N GLU A 27 -1.87 13.80 -1.17
CA GLU A 27 -2.41 13.08 -0.01
C GLU A 27 -2.04 11.59 -0.09
N LYS A 28 -2.27 10.96 -1.25
CA LYS A 28 -1.88 9.57 -1.48
C LYS A 28 -0.38 9.35 -1.29
N LEU A 29 0.45 10.28 -1.75
CA LEU A 29 1.90 10.21 -1.59
C LEU A 29 2.31 10.31 -0.12
N LEU A 30 1.64 11.14 0.68
CA LEU A 30 1.88 11.23 2.12
C LEU A 30 1.55 9.91 2.82
N VAL A 31 0.43 9.28 2.49
CA VAL A 31 0.06 7.96 3.05
C VAL A 31 1.10 6.88 2.68
N TYR A 32 1.61 6.88 1.45
CA TYR A 32 2.71 5.98 1.07
C TYR A 32 4.02 6.25 1.82
N LYS A 33 4.34 7.53 2.09
CA LYS A 33 5.51 7.89 2.92
C LYS A 33 5.36 7.42 4.36
N GLU A 34 4.17 7.51 4.90
CA GLU A 34 3.87 6.97 6.23
C GLU A 34 4.02 5.45 6.24
N LEU A 35 3.49 4.76 5.23
CA LEU A 35 3.66 3.31 5.08
C LEU A 35 5.13 2.90 4.95
N LYS A 36 5.95 3.73 4.29
CA LYS A 36 7.39 3.49 4.17
C LYS A 36 8.07 3.48 5.54
N LYS A 37 7.80 4.49 6.38
CA LYS A 37 8.34 4.55 7.74
C LYS A 37 7.92 3.34 8.57
N VAL A 38 6.66 2.92 8.45
CA VAL A 38 6.12 1.73 9.10
C VAL A 38 6.89 0.47 8.69
N LEU A 39 7.19 0.29 7.39
CA LEU A 39 7.99 -0.85 6.92
C LEU A 39 9.47 -0.76 7.34
N GLU A 40 10.05 0.44 7.35
CA GLU A 40 11.43 0.64 7.82
C GLU A 40 11.58 0.27 9.31
N GLN A 41 10.60 0.62 10.14
CA GLN A 41 10.58 0.26 11.56
C GLN A 41 10.33 -1.23 11.80
N GLU A 42 9.58 -1.90 10.92
CA GLU A 42 9.20 -3.30 11.09
C GLU A 42 10.43 -4.22 11.14
N LYS A 43 11.49 -3.89 10.40
CA LYS A 43 12.77 -4.60 10.48
C LYS A 43 13.30 -4.66 11.92
N ASN A 44 13.28 -3.54 12.65
CA ASN A 44 13.81 -3.48 14.01
C ASN A 44 12.97 -4.35 14.97
N TYR A 45 11.64 -4.31 14.86
CA TYR A 45 10.79 -5.17 15.69
C TYR A 45 10.93 -6.65 15.36
N ILE A 46 11.22 -7.01 14.10
CA ILE A 46 11.56 -8.40 13.74
C ILE A 46 12.86 -8.81 14.44
N THR A 47 13.91 -7.97 14.38
CA THR A 47 15.21 -8.31 14.98
C THR A 47 15.15 -8.40 16.50
N ASP A 48 14.33 -7.57 17.12
CA ASP A 48 14.14 -7.51 18.57
C ASP A 48 13.13 -8.56 19.08
N ILE A 49 12.47 -9.29 18.16
CA ILE A 49 11.39 -10.24 18.46
C ILE A 49 10.27 -9.56 19.28
N ASP A 50 9.98 -8.30 18.98
CA ASP A 50 8.91 -7.53 19.63
C ASP A 50 7.56 -7.85 18.96
N VAL A 51 6.97 -8.97 19.39
CA VAL A 51 5.72 -9.50 18.84
C VAL A 51 4.55 -8.52 19.02
N ASP A 52 4.49 -7.80 20.13
CA ASP A 52 3.41 -6.84 20.41
C ASP A 52 3.46 -5.65 19.44
N SER A 53 4.65 -5.11 19.20
CA SER A 53 4.85 -4.05 18.23
C SER A 53 4.59 -4.53 16.80
N LEU A 54 4.95 -5.77 16.44
CA LEU A 54 4.63 -6.36 15.14
C LEU A 54 3.11 -6.48 14.88
N TRP A 55 2.33 -6.82 15.91
CA TRP A 55 0.87 -6.83 15.82
C TRP A 55 0.30 -5.43 15.57
N LYS A 56 0.70 -4.44 16.38
CA LYS A 56 0.29 -3.04 16.20
C LYS A 56 0.67 -2.51 14.82
N MET A 57 1.87 -2.85 14.34
CA MET A 57 2.36 -2.47 13.01
C MET A 57 1.49 -3.06 11.91
N THR A 58 1.09 -4.33 12.05
CA THR A 58 0.22 -5.01 11.09
C THR A 58 -1.12 -4.29 10.94
N ASP A 59 -1.73 -3.87 12.04
CA ASP A 59 -2.98 -3.13 11.99
C ASP A 59 -2.80 -1.72 11.41
N ARG A 60 -1.70 -1.04 11.74
CA ARG A 60 -1.36 0.24 11.09
C ARG A 60 -1.17 0.11 9.58
N LYS A 61 -0.52 -0.96 9.10
CA LYS A 61 -0.39 -1.26 7.66
C LYS A 61 -1.76 -1.44 6.99
N LYS A 62 -2.68 -2.19 7.63
CA LYS A 62 -4.05 -2.38 7.12
C LYS A 62 -4.81 -1.05 7.06
N GLN A 63 -4.68 -0.21 8.08
CA GLN A 63 -5.30 1.11 8.11
C GLN A 63 -4.81 1.99 6.95
N LEU A 64 -3.49 2.11 6.78
CA LEU A 64 -2.89 2.89 5.70
C LEU A 64 -3.28 2.36 4.31
N ALA A 65 -3.37 1.04 4.14
CA ALA A 65 -3.86 0.43 2.91
C ALA A 65 -5.34 0.79 2.65
N SER A 66 -6.18 0.82 3.68
CA SER A 66 -7.57 1.28 3.59
C SER A 66 -7.65 2.75 3.18
N GLU A 67 -6.85 3.63 3.79
CA GLU A 67 -6.77 5.06 3.42
C GLU A 67 -6.38 5.24 1.95
N ILE A 68 -5.42 4.45 1.43
CA ILE A 68 -5.04 4.46 0.01
C ILE A 68 -6.22 4.07 -0.90
N GLU A 69 -7.02 3.07 -0.54
CA GLU A 69 -8.21 2.66 -1.30
C GLU A 69 -9.30 3.73 -1.23
N GLN A 70 -9.51 4.37 -0.08
CA GLN A 70 -10.46 5.48 0.06
C GLN A 70 -10.08 6.66 -0.83
N ILE A 71 -8.80 7.03 -0.89
CA ILE A 71 -8.30 8.07 -1.80
C ILE A 71 -8.58 7.70 -3.27
N ARG A 72 -8.37 6.43 -3.65
CA ARG A 72 -8.72 5.96 -5.01
C ARG A 72 -10.21 6.11 -5.29
N GLY A 73 -11.06 5.76 -4.33
CA GLY A 73 -12.51 5.94 -4.42
C GLY A 73 -12.88 7.41 -4.64
N ARG A 74 -12.35 8.32 -3.82
CA ARG A 74 -12.58 9.77 -3.96
C ARG A 74 -12.13 10.32 -5.31
N ILE A 75 -11.00 9.85 -5.84
CA ILE A 75 -10.53 10.23 -7.19
C ILE A 75 -11.53 9.77 -8.26
N LEU A 76 -12.05 8.54 -8.17
CA LEU A 76 -13.05 8.04 -9.12
C LEU A 76 -14.36 8.84 -9.02
N CYS A 77 -14.85 9.12 -7.82
CA CYS A 77 -16.03 9.98 -7.62
C CYS A 77 -15.81 11.38 -8.21
N LEU A 78 -14.64 11.99 -8.01
CA LEU A 78 -14.32 13.29 -8.58
C LEU A 78 -14.34 13.26 -10.11
N LEU A 79 -13.89 12.17 -10.74
CA LEU A 79 -13.97 12.00 -12.19
C LEU A 79 -15.42 11.90 -12.66
N GLU A 80 -16.25 11.10 -11.98
CA GLU A 80 -17.67 10.94 -12.28
C GLU A 80 -18.45 12.26 -12.13
N GLU A 81 -18.24 12.99 -11.04
CA GLU A 81 -18.86 14.31 -10.78
C GLU A 81 -18.53 15.35 -11.87
N ASN A 82 -17.37 15.21 -12.53
CA ASN A 82 -16.94 16.09 -13.61
C ASN A 82 -17.23 15.51 -15.01
N ASN A 83 -18.08 14.48 -15.10
CA ASN A 83 -18.46 13.80 -16.34
C ASN A 83 -17.27 13.22 -17.13
N VAL A 84 -16.19 12.86 -16.44
CA VAL A 84 -15.03 12.21 -17.04
C VAL A 84 -15.21 10.69 -16.97
N SER A 85 -15.67 10.09 -18.07
CA SER A 85 -15.81 8.64 -18.16
C SER A 85 -14.52 7.97 -18.63
N LEU A 86 -13.88 7.21 -17.74
CA LEU A 86 -12.70 6.38 -18.04
C LEU A 86 -12.97 4.87 -17.93
N ASN A 87 -14.24 4.47 -17.73
CA ASN A 87 -14.65 3.07 -17.48
C ASN A 87 -13.72 2.35 -16.48
N MET A 88 -13.35 3.04 -15.40
CA MET A 88 -12.36 2.57 -14.44
C MET A 88 -13.04 2.12 -13.16
N ARG A 89 -12.66 0.94 -12.66
CA ARG A 89 -13.06 0.44 -11.33
C ARG A 89 -11.86 0.49 -10.39
N LEU A 90 -12.11 0.48 -9.08
CA LEU A 90 -11.05 0.47 -8.05
C LEU A 90 -9.96 -0.58 -8.28
N LYS A 91 -10.34 -1.81 -8.67
CA LYS A 91 -9.40 -2.92 -8.92
C LYS A 91 -8.44 -2.68 -10.09
N ILE A 92 -8.81 -1.84 -11.06
CA ILE A 92 -8.02 -1.51 -12.24
C ILE A 92 -7.52 -0.06 -12.22
N PHE A 93 -7.46 0.54 -11.03
CA PHE A 93 -7.10 1.94 -10.84
C PHE A 93 -5.70 2.24 -11.42
N ASN A 94 -5.62 3.20 -12.35
CA ASN A 94 -4.38 3.55 -13.03
C ASN A 94 -4.24 5.07 -13.21
N LEU A 95 -3.27 5.66 -12.52
CA LEU A 95 -3.00 7.10 -12.57
C LEU A 95 -2.54 7.58 -13.95
N SER A 96 -1.76 6.77 -14.68
CA SER A 96 -1.32 7.13 -16.04
C SER A 96 -2.53 7.24 -16.98
N HIS A 97 -3.47 6.30 -16.88
CA HIS A 97 -4.69 6.33 -17.67
C HIS A 97 -5.53 7.58 -17.35
N ILE A 98 -5.68 7.90 -16.05
CA ILE A 98 -6.36 9.13 -15.61
C ILE A 98 -5.69 10.38 -16.19
N ILE A 99 -4.39 10.58 -15.95
CA ILE A 99 -3.68 11.79 -16.39
C ILE A 99 -3.72 11.95 -17.92
N ASN A 100 -3.59 10.85 -18.66
CA ASN A 100 -3.57 10.89 -20.11
C ASN A 100 -4.97 11.13 -20.70
N GLY A 101 -6.01 10.53 -20.12
CA GLY A 101 -7.40 10.64 -20.57
C GLY A 101 -8.07 11.99 -20.29
N LEU A 102 -7.49 12.81 -19.39
CA LEU A 102 -8.07 14.11 -19.05
C LEU A 102 -7.82 15.17 -20.15
N PRO A 103 -8.81 16.02 -20.50
CA PRO A 103 -8.65 17.11 -21.46
C PRO A 103 -7.99 18.34 -20.81
N LEU A 104 -6.82 18.15 -20.20
CA LEU A 104 -6.03 19.19 -19.53
C LEU A 104 -4.90 19.70 -20.41
N SER A 105 -4.45 20.94 -20.15
CA SER A 105 -3.30 21.52 -20.84
C SER A 105 -2.01 20.73 -20.55
N PRO A 106 -1.02 20.76 -21.46
CA PRO A 106 0.25 20.05 -21.26
C PRO A 106 0.97 20.42 -19.96
N ASN A 107 0.91 21.71 -19.57
CA ASN A 107 1.55 22.22 -18.36
C ASN A 107 0.93 21.60 -17.10
N ILE A 108 -0.41 21.56 -17.01
CA ILE A 108 -1.11 20.95 -15.87
C ILE A 108 -0.85 19.44 -15.83
N LYS A 109 -0.94 18.75 -16.98
CA LYS A 109 -0.59 17.33 -17.05
C LYS A 109 0.83 17.05 -16.58
N SER A 110 1.78 17.95 -16.87
CA SER A 110 3.16 17.79 -16.42
C SER A 110 3.30 17.83 -14.89
N GLY A 111 2.52 18.67 -14.20
CA GLY A 111 2.45 18.72 -12.74
C GLY A 111 1.99 17.39 -12.16
N LEU A 112 0.84 16.89 -12.62
CA LEU A 112 0.30 15.59 -12.21
C LEU A 112 1.27 14.43 -12.49
N LYS A 113 1.96 14.45 -13.64
CA LYS A 113 2.99 13.45 -13.97
C LYS A 113 4.16 13.46 -12.98
N LYS A 114 4.61 14.63 -12.50
CA LYS A 114 5.68 14.71 -11.49
C LYS A 114 5.27 14.03 -10.19
N VAL A 115 4.03 14.24 -9.72
CA VAL A 115 3.51 13.58 -8.52
C VAL A 115 3.41 12.07 -8.72
N LYS A 116 2.92 11.65 -9.91
CA LYS A 116 2.86 10.23 -10.29
C LYS A 116 4.24 9.56 -10.29
N VAL A 117 5.28 10.21 -10.79
CA VAL A 117 6.65 9.66 -10.73
C VAL A 117 7.10 9.46 -9.29
N LYS A 118 6.87 10.43 -8.40
CA LYS A 118 7.17 10.26 -6.96
C LYS A 118 6.40 9.10 -6.33
N LEU A 119 5.13 8.92 -6.73
CA LEU A 119 4.30 7.80 -6.29
C LEU A 119 4.78 6.45 -6.80
N ASP A 120 5.39 6.39 -7.98
CA ASP A 120 5.92 5.13 -8.52
C ASP A 120 7.23 4.75 -7.82
N ILE A 121 8.15 5.73 -7.64
CA ILE A 121 9.40 5.54 -6.89
C ILE A 121 9.10 4.97 -5.49
N ILE A 122 8.17 5.59 -4.75
CA ILE A 122 7.90 5.13 -3.39
C ILE A 122 7.25 3.74 -3.34
N LYS A 123 6.47 3.34 -4.36
CA LYS A 123 5.92 1.98 -4.42
C LYS A 123 7.00 0.95 -4.68
N GLU A 124 7.97 1.28 -5.51
CA GLU A 124 9.13 0.43 -5.76
C GLU A 124 9.96 0.25 -4.48
N ASP A 125 10.25 1.34 -3.77
CA ASP A 125 10.90 1.31 -2.45
C ASP A 125 10.14 0.40 -1.46
N LEU A 126 8.82 0.56 -1.38
CA LEU A 126 7.96 -0.23 -0.51
C LEU A 126 7.98 -1.72 -0.87
N ALA A 127 8.02 -2.07 -2.15
CA ALA A 127 8.12 -3.45 -2.60
C ALA A 127 9.46 -4.06 -2.16
N GLY A 128 10.55 -3.30 -2.28
CA GLY A 128 11.87 -3.71 -1.78
C GLY A 128 11.88 -3.93 -0.26
N LEU A 129 11.35 -2.97 0.52
CA LEU A 129 11.24 -3.08 1.98
C LEU A 129 10.38 -4.27 2.41
N ALA A 130 9.23 -4.47 1.78
CA ALA A 130 8.35 -5.60 2.09
C ALA A 130 9.00 -6.96 1.79
N ALA A 131 9.74 -7.06 0.68
CA ALA A 131 10.50 -8.25 0.35
C ALA A 131 11.62 -8.51 1.38
N GLY A 132 12.35 -7.47 1.78
CA GLY A 132 13.38 -7.55 2.82
C GLY A 132 12.81 -7.98 4.17
N ASN A 133 11.73 -7.35 4.64
CA ASN A 133 11.08 -7.72 5.91
C ASN A 133 10.57 -9.17 5.89
N LYS A 134 10.03 -9.63 4.75
CA LYS A 134 9.63 -11.03 4.58
C LYS A 134 10.82 -11.97 4.68
N GLN A 135 11.96 -11.63 4.07
CA GLN A 135 13.18 -12.41 4.18
C GLN A 135 13.66 -12.49 5.63
N TYR A 136 13.77 -11.36 6.34
CA TYR A 136 14.14 -11.34 7.76
C TYR A 136 13.21 -12.20 8.60
N THR A 137 11.89 -12.07 8.41
CA THR A 137 10.91 -12.88 9.13
C THR A 137 11.17 -14.38 8.94
N ASN A 138 11.41 -14.83 7.70
CA ASN A 138 11.70 -16.24 7.41
C ASN A 138 13.02 -16.71 8.04
N GLU A 139 14.06 -15.89 8.01
CA GLU A 139 15.35 -16.20 8.62
C GLU A 139 15.22 -16.37 10.14
N TYR A 140 14.53 -15.44 10.82
CA TYR A 140 14.31 -15.51 12.26
C TYR A 140 13.43 -16.71 12.66
N LEU A 141 12.39 -17.02 11.89
CA LEU A 141 11.58 -18.23 12.11
C LEU A 141 12.41 -19.51 11.95
N SER A 142 13.35 -19.55 11.01
CA SER A 142 14.28 -20.68 10.83
C SER A 142 15.19 -20.86 12.05
N VAL A 143 15.71 -19.76 12.61
CA VAL A 143 16.51 -19.80 13.85
C VAL A 143 15.69 -20.35 15.02
N ILE A 144 14.45 -19.87 15.21
CA ILE A 144 13.54 -20.37 16.24
C ILE A 144 13.29 -21.88 16.08
N ASN A 145 13.05 -22.33 14.85
CA ASN A 145 12.89 -23.75 14.55
C ASN A 145 14.15 -24.57 14.91
N GLY A 146 15.35 -24.05 14.61
CA GLY A 146 16.62 -24.69 14.99
C GLY A 146 16.81 -24.83 16.51
N ILE A 147 16.43 -23.80 17.28
CA ILE A 147 16.42 -23.86 18.75
C ILE A 147 15.46 -24.95 19.23
N PHE A 148 14.25 -25.00 18.67
CA PHE A 148 13.23 -25.98 19.06
C PHE A 148 13.65 -27.42 18.76
N VAL A 149 14.25 -27.67 17.59
CA VAL A 149 14.84 -28.96 17.21
C VAL A 149 15.91 -29.39 18.22
N THR A 150 16.76 -28.45 18.66
CA THR A 150 17.83 -28.71 19.63
C THR A 150 17.27 -29.05 21.02
N ILE A 151 16.26 -28.31 21.50
CA ILE A 151 15.64 -28.55 22.81
C ILE A 151 14.89 -29.89 22.84
N THR A 152 14.15 -30.21 21.77
CA THR A 152 13.28 -31.40 21.74
C THR A 152 14.01 -32.68 21.34
N GLY A 153 15.27 -32.59 20.88
CA GLY A 153 16.04 -33.73 20.37
C GLY A 153 15.39 -34.41 19.17
N SER A 154 14.45 -33.74 18.51
CA SER A 154 13.70 -34.29 17.37
C SER A 154 14.58 -34.27 16.11
N LYS A 155 14.54 -35.34 15.31
CA LYS A 155 15.29 -35.42 14.05
C LYS A 155 14.70 -34.44 13.04
N ASN A 156 15.32 -33.26 12.89
CA ASN A 156 15.28 -32.36 11.73
C ASN A 156 14.00 -32.43 10.88
N ARG A 157 12.84 -32.35 11.52
CA ARG A 157 11.53 -32.23 10.88
C ARG A 157 11.21 -30.75 10.86
N GLU A 158 10.79 -30.22 9.71
CA GLU A 158 10.30 -28.85 9.61
C GLU A 158 9.02 -28.75 10.44
N LEU A 159 9.17 -28.43 11.73
CA LEU A 159 8.06 -28.31 12.67
C LEU A 159 7.24 -27.04 12.42
N TYR A 160 7.66 -26.17 11.49
CA TYR A 160 6.95 -24.93 11.17
C TYR A 160 7.08 -24.60 9.68
N THR A 161 5.96 -24.46 8.98
CA THR A 161 5.94 -24.28 7.52
C THR A 161 6.10 -22.84 7.05
N ASN A 162 6.37 -21.90 7.96
CA ASN A 162 6.30 -20.45 7.70
C ASN A 162 4.93 -19.97 7.16
N ALA A 163 3.91 -20.83 7.17
CA ALA A 163 2.52 -20.53 6.83
C ALA A 163 1.60 -20.55 8.07
N GLY A 164 2.18 -20.51 9.28
CA GLY A 164 1.43 -20.59 10.53
C GLY A 164 0.96 -22.00 10.90
N MET A 165 1.55 -23.05 10.32
CA MET A 165 1.20 -24.44 10.65
C MET A 165 2.41 -25.19 11.18
N VAL A 166 2.17 -25.99 12.23
CA VAL A 166 3.11 -26.99 12.72
C VAL A 166 2.83 -28.31 12.01
N LEU A 167 3.82 -28.84 11.31
CA LEU A 167 3.77 -30.20 10.78
C LEU A 167 4.35 -31.11 11.87
N GLU A 168 3.53 -31.98 12.48
CA GLU A 168 3.86 -33.37 12.82
C GLU A 168 2.72 -34.14 13.50
N ASP A 169 2.83 -35.48 13.40
CA ASP A 169 1.87 -36.58 13.57
C ASP A 169 0.72 -36.44 14.60
N LYS A 170 -0.49 -36.72 14.09
CA LYS A 170 -1.69 -37.24 14.78
C LYS A 170 -2.50 -36.39 15.76
N ALA A 171 -2.15 -35.14 16.06
CA ALA A 171 -3.12 -34.26 16.73
C ALA A 171 -2.90 -32.79 16.35
N LYS A 172 -3.90 -32.19 15.69
CA LYS A 172 -3.98 -30.75 15.46
C LYS A 172 -4.01 -30.01 16.80
N LYS A 173 -2.85 -29.67 17.36
CA LYS A 173 -2.72 -28.73 18.46
C LYS A 173 -2.28 -27.39 17.90
N TYR A 174 -3.19 -26.42 17.97
CA TYR A 174 -2.93 -25.03 17.62
C TYR A 174 -2.04 -24.42 18.70
N LEU A 175 -0.88 -23.87 18.31
CA LEU A 175 0.02 -23.16 19.23
C LEU A 175 -0.55 -21.79 19.64
N ILE A 176 -1.42 -21.22 18.81
CA ILE A 176 -2.17 -19.99 19.08
C ILE A 176 -3.64 -20.27 18.73
N ARG A 177 -4.52 -20.31 19.72
CA ARG A 177 -5.96 -20.15 19.52
C ARG A 177 -6.28 -18.66 19.70
N ALA A 178 -6.57 -17.97 18.61
CA ALA A 178 -7.36 -16.75 18.71
C ALA A 178 -8.82 -17.18 18.84
N GLU A 179 -9.42 -16.95 20.00
CA GLU A 179 -10.88 -16.98 20.14
C GLU A 179 -11.43 -15.70 19.48
N VAL A 180 -12.43 -15.89 18.61
CA VAL A 180 -13.19 -14.82 17.93
C VAL A 180 -14.25 -14.29 18.87
#